data_AF-A0A142YIK1-F1
#
_entry.id   AF-A0A142YIK1-F1
#
_cell.length_a   1.000
_cell.length_b   1.000
_cell.length_c   1.000
_cell.angle_alpha   90.00
_cell.angle_beta   90.00
_cell.angle_gamma   90.00
#
_symmetry.space_group_name_H-M   'P 1'
#
loop_
_entity.id
_entity.type
_entity.pdbx_description
1 polymer ?
#
loop_
_entity_poly.entity_id
_entity_poly.type
_entity_poly.pdbx_seq_one_letter_code
_entity_poly.pdbx_strand_id
1 'polypeptide(L)'
;MLGLPKGSLGERSWMGCKEVGRRLGLFRSSAAGRAPRRKRPSLLEALEDRTLMATSGVDYVVKNGFSWSNPSRITYSIAPDGVQWISGVNGMNSAFDAKFGRGVWEREIARALATWQSVANINIVPIKDGPYRVNALGAPQGDARFGDIRIGGDAIPSNHQTLAQTYFPPPQGSTAGGDVEINLNMAYAIGGDYDVFSVVLHETGHSLGLDHPTSDKVVMRPIYGGVVTTLAAGDIEGIQSIYGARQRDMYQSQGYGVDIHRPIDLTAPLATSQTFTASAASLNRVGDVEWFSFVAPSYASGSWQVTASASNSSMLSPKVVLYDANGRQLGQASKPGSWSTDVSASSSSIVPGQRYFAAVTGATGDVFSIGSYNLTVSLSSAPRTTPPVVIPPPPVVIPPTTPVTPIPPSTGPIYSTSVVVAPDRFELNNSIGTATRLGRVVQAKIGGLTLPAADVDFFSFQSGGMGVYQVSAGGANIQILNNRGRVVAQGTNSVNVSATRNASFVVRVQAAAPVGVADYTLSIGQAAPVRRGPALPRRPIFGRNLARQGAAAPPALLATATTPNWGWALRTTAG
;
A
#
# COMPACT_ATOMS: atom_id res chain seq x y z
N MET A 1 -4.00 30.44 -49.82
CA MET A 1 -5.48 30.56 -49.71
C MET A 1 -6.05 29.14 -49.80
N LEU A 2 -6.94 28.65 -48.94
CA LEU A 2 -7.35 29.11 -47.59
C LEU A 2 -6.96 27.96 -46.62
N GLY A 3 -6.70 28.17 -45.33
CA GLY A 3 -7.35 29.15 -44.45
C GLY A 3 -8.54 28.53 -43.69
N LEU A 4 -8.47 27.23 -43.37
CA LEU A 4 -9.42 26.60 -42.45
C LEU A 4 -9.22 27.18 -41.03
N PRO A 5 -10.30 27.54 -40.31
CA PRO A 5 -10.18 28.09 -38.96
C PRO A 5 -9.73 27.00 -37.97
N LYS A 6 -8.89 27.38 -36.99
CA LYS A 6 -8.58 26.53 -35.84
C LYS A 6 -9.83 26.40 -34.96
N GLY A 7 -10.65 25.38 -35.20
CA GLY A 7 -11.72 24.99 -34.30
C GLY A 7 -11.15 24.55 -32.94
N SER A 8 -11.86 24.87 -31.87
CA SER A 8 -11.50 24.43 -30.51
C SER A 8 -11.68 22.92 -30.37
N LEU A 9 -10.56 22.19 -30.39
CA LEU A 9 -10.49 20.76 -30.06
C LEU A 9 -10.46 20.61 -28.53
N GLY A 10 -11.19 19.63 -27.98
CA GLY A 10 -11.38 19.51 -26.54
C GLY A 10 -12.04 18.20 -26.10
N GLU A 11 -11.96 17.95 -24.80
CA GLU A 11 -12.39 16.70 -24.15
C GLU A 11 -13.87 16.69 -23.72
N ARG A 12 -14.33 15.56 -23.18
CA ARG A 12 -15.66 15.38 -22.57
C ARG A 12 -15.56 14.77 -21.16
N SER A 13 -15.14 15.56 -20.17
CA SER A 13 -15.08 15.20 -18.74
C SER A 13 -16.49 15.02 -18.08
N TRP A 14 -17.34 14.14 -18.63
CA TRP A 14 -18.70 13.86 -18.11
C TRP A 14 -19.18 12.42 -18.34
N MET A 15 -18.61 11.45 -17.62
CA MET A 15 -19.25 10.14 -17.39
C MET A 15 -19.40 9.82 -15.90
N GLY A 16 -20.38 10.46 -15.27
CA GLY A 16 -20.97 9.95 -14.02
C GLY A 16 -21.85 8.74 -14.32
N CYS A 17 -21.59 7.59 -13.71
CA CYS A 17 -22.22 6.32 -14.11
C CYS A 17 -23.74 6.31 -13.87
N LYS A 18 -24.54 6.29 -14.94
CA LYS A 18 -26.01 6.16 -14.90
C LYS A 18 -26.51 4.93 -15.66
N GLU A 19 -26.99 3.95 -14.89
CA GLU A 19 -27.91 2.85 -15.19
C GLU A 19 -28.14 2.41 -16.66
N VAL A 20 -27.65 1.21 -17.00
CA VAL A 20 -28.17 0.41 -18.14
C VAL A 20 -29.23 -0.59 -17.63
N GLY A 21 -30.31 -0.06 -17.06
CA GLY A 21 -31.44 -0.85 -16.55
C GLY A 21 -32.38 -1.33 -17.65
N ARG A 22 -32.04 -2.43 -18.36
CA ARG A 22 -32.96 -3.03 -19.35
C ARG A 22 -34.20 -3.62 -18.69
N ARG A 23 -35.35 -2.93 -18.77
CA ARG A 23 -36.68 -3.54 -18.60
C ARG A 23 -37.34 -3.78 -19.96
N LEU A 24 -37.93 -4.97 -20.13
CA LEU A 24 -38.80 -5.27 -21.26
C LEU A 24 -40.06 -4.40 -21.16
N GLY A 25 -40.47 -3.78 -22.27
CA GLY A 25 -41.78 -3.14 -22.39
C GLY A 25 -42.82 -4.08 -23.02
N LEU A 26 -44.10 -3.86 -22.75
CA LEU A 26 -45.22 -4.43 -23.49
C LEU A 26 -46.50 -3.57 -23.34
N PHE A 27 -47.33 -3.60 -24.39
CA PHE A 27 -48.73 -3.12 -24.48
C PHE A 27 -49.10 -1.61 -24.45
N ARG A 28 -49.31 -1.10 -25.68
CA ARG A 28 -50.59 -0.55 -26.23
C ARG A 28 -51.28 0.71 -25.64
N SER A 29 -51.08 1.82 -26.38
CA SER A 29 -52.12 2.59 -27.11
C SER A 29 -53.43 3.07 -26.46
N SER A 30 -53.65 4.39 -26.48
CA SER A 30 -54.80 5.05 -27.15
C SER A 30 -54.51 6.55 -27.36
N ALA A 31 -55.34 7.29 -28.11
CA ALA A 31 -55.04 8.66 -28.54
C ALA A 31 -56.24 9.62 -28.44
N ALA A 32 -55.96 10.88 -28.12
CA ALA A 32 -56.80 12.07 -28.34
C ALA A 32 -55.91 13.33 -28.30
N GLY A 33 -56.29 14.46 -28.92
CA GLY A 33 -55.44 15.65 -28.98
C GLY A 33 -56.16 16.98 -29.22
N ARG A 34 -55.41 18.09 -29.08
CA ARG A 34 -55.82 19.45 -29.48
C ARG A 34 -54.61 20.38 -29.66
N ALA A 35 -54.80 21.49 -30.35
CA ALA A 35 -53.74 22.43 -30.78
C ALA A 35 -53.78 23.79 -29.98
N PRO A 36 -53.10 24.88 -30.36
CA PRO A 36 -51.72 25.11 -29.88
C PRO A 36 -51.44 26.50 -29.27
N ARG A 37 -50.28 26.62 -28.60
CA ARG A 37 -49.49 27.84 -28.25
C ARG A 37 -50.19 28.97 -27.45
N ARG A 38 -49.72 29.12 -26.20
CA ARG A 38 -49.26 30.43 -25.69
C ARG A 38 -47.95 30.24 -24.91
N LYS A 39 -46.85 30.87 -25.35
CA LYS A 39 -45.61 30.91 -24.56
C LYS A 39 -45.74 31.99 -23.47
N ARG A 40 -45.43 31.63 -22.24
CA ARG A 40 -44.88 32.53 -21.20
C ARG A 40 -43.58 31.89 -20.69
N PRO A 41 -42.57 32.67 -20.28
CA PRO A 41 -41.35 32.10 -19.76
C PRO A 41 -41.62 31.44 -18.40
N SER A 42 -41.29 30.15 -18.27
CA SER A 42 -41.03 29.54 -16.96
C SER A 42 -39.74 30.16 -16.41
N LEU A 43 -39.74 30.56 -15.13
CA LEU A 43 -38.55 31.09 -14.50
C LEU A 43 -37.43 30.03 -14.44
N LEU A 44 -36.19 30.50 -14.37
CA LEU A 44 -35.04 29.69 -13.99
C LEU A 44 -35.14 29.36 -12.50
N GLU A 45 -35.78 28.25 -12.17
CA GLU A 45 -35.77 27.69 -10.81
C GLU A 45 -34.44 26.94 -10.61
N ALA A 46 -33.41 27.68 -10.22
CA ALA A 46 -32.07 27.16 -9.97
C ALA A 46 -32.05 26.32 -8.69
N LEU A 47 -32.23 25.01 -8.83
CA LEU A 47 -32.21 24.07 -7.71
C LEU A 47 -30.78 23.81 -7.21
N GLU A 48 -30.46 24.46 -6.09
CA GLU A 48 -29.29 24.25 -5.22
C GLU A 48 -27.92 24.49 -5.86
N ASP A 49 -27.55 25.76 -5.97
CA ASP A 49 -26.15 26.19 -5.98
C ASP A 49 -25.44 25.71 -4.70
N ARG A 50 -24.62 24.65 -4.83
CA ARG A 50 -23.71 24.21 -3.77
C ARG A 50 -22.37 24.90 -3.96
N THR A 51 -22.29 26.08 -3.36
CA THR A 51 -21.13 26.97 -3.33
C THR A 51 -19.81 26.21 -3.29
N LEU A 52 -19.05 26.36 -4.39
CA LEU A 52 -17.74 25.75 -4.56
C LEU A 52 -16.79 26.22 -3.46
N MET A 53 -16.40 25.31 -2.57
CA MET A 53 -15.24 25.51 -1.71
C MET A 53 -13.98 25.35 -2.55
N ALA A 54 -13.63 26.40 -3.29
CA ALA A 54 -12.27 26.58 -3.77
C ALA A 54 -11.35 26.64 -2.56
N THR A 55 -10.36 25.74 -2.49
CA THR A 55 -9.33 25.81 -1.46
C THR A 55 -8.59 27.14 -1.62
N SER A 56 -8.64 27.97 -0.56
CA SER A 56 -8.15 29.35 -0.59
C SER A 56 -6.67 29.43 -0.99
N GLY A 57 -6.41 29.70 -2.27
CA GLY A 57 -5.05 29.85 -2.82
C GLY A 57 -4.74 29.00 -4.06
N VAL A 58 -5.60 28.09 -4.52
CA VAL A 58 -5.37 27.28 -5.73
C VAL A 58 -6.42 27.49 -6.82
N ASP A 59 -5.96 27.58 -8.07
CA ASP A 59 -6.77 27.77 -9.30
C ASP A 59 -7.38 26.46 -9.84
N TYR A 60 -7.36 25.39 -9.04
CA TYR A 60 -7.75 24.04 -9.44
C TYR A 60 -9.11 23.64 -8.92
N VAL A 61 -9.95 23.12 -9.83
CA VAL A 61 -11.18 22.42 -9.47
C VAL A 61 -10.82 21.02 -8.98
N VAL A 62 -10.45 20.92 -7.70
CA VAL A 62 -10.32 19.63 -7.03
C VAL A 62 -11.73 19.07 -6.81
N LYS A 63 -12.07 18.01 -7.52
CA LYS A 63 -13.37 17.35 -7.44
C LYS A 63 -13.44 16.58 -6.11
N ASN A 64 -13.95 17.24 -5.07
CA ASN A 64 -13.91 16.74 -3.69
C ASN A 64 -14.32 15.25 -3.58
N GLY A 65 -13.36 14.42 -3.15
CA GLY A 65 -13.52 12.99 -2.93
C GLY A 65 -12.91 12.08 -4.00
N PHE A 66 -12.48 12.58 -5.16
CA PHE A 66 -11.89 11.76 -6.22
C PHE A 66 -10.39 11.54 -6.02
N SER A 67 -10.01 10.38 -5.47
CA SER A 67 -8.60 10.03 -5.25
C SER A 67 -8.37 8.52 -5.05
N TRP A 68 -7.12 8.10 -5.18
CA TRP A 68 -6.68 6.74 -4.87
C TRP A 68 -6.52 6.53 -3.37
N SER A 69 -7.20 5.51 -2.83
CA SER A 69 -7.21 5.20 -1.39
C SER A 69 -5.85 4.76 -0.86
N ASN A 70 -5.03 4.09 -1.68
CA ASN A 70 -3.64 3.81 -1.39
C ASN A 70 -2.73 4.58 -2.38
N PRO A 71 -2.29 5.81 -2.04
CA PRO A 71 -1.36 6.56 -2.88
C PRO A 71 0.06 5.98 -2.87
N SER A 72 0.45 5.22 -1.83
CA SER A 72 1.79 4.64 -1.72
C SER A 72 2.07 3.56 -2.77
N ARG A 73 1.02 3.01 -3.41
CA ARG A 73 1.12 2.07 -4.53
C ARG A 73 -0.14 2.11 -5.40
N ILE A 74 -0.17 3.03 -6.35
CA ILE A 74 -1.10 3.03 -7.48
C ILE A 74 -0.49 2.16 -8.59
N THR A 75 -1.28 1.30 -9.22
CA THR A 75 -0.84 0.47 -10.35
C THR A 75 -1.36 1.00 -11.67
N TYR A 76 -0.61 0.77 -12.75
CA TYR A 76 -1.10 1.01 -14.10
C TYR A 76 -0.81 -0.19 -15.00
N SER A 77 -1.56 -0.30 -16.08
CA SER A 77 -1.33 -1.31 -17.10
C SER A 77 -1.79 -0.86 -18.48
N ILE A 78 -1.28 -1.51 -19.51
CA ILE A 78 -1.67 -1.29 -20.91
C ILE A 78 -2.57 -2.46 -21.32
N ALA A 79 -3.82 -2.19 -21.68
CA ALA A 79 -4.78 -3.22 -22.05
C ALA A 79 -4.30 -3.97 -23.30
N PRO A 80 -4.48 -5.31 -23.42
CA PRO A 80 -4.11 -6.04 -24.62
C PRO A 80 -5.11 -5.79 -25.75
N ASP A 81 -4.67 -5.91 -26.99
CA ASP A 81 -5.54 -5.72 -28.16
C ASP A 81 -6.62 -6.83 -28.24
N GLY A 82 -7.76 -6.50 -28.85
CA GLY A 82 -8.92 -7.40 -28.94
C GLY A 82 -9.82 -7.40 -27.70
N VAL A 83 -9.47 -6.65 -26.66
CA VAL A 83 -10.31 -6.45 -25.46
C VAL A 83 -11.41 -5.43 -25.74
N GLN A 84 -12.65 -5.71 -25.32
CA GLN A 84 -13.75 -4.74 -25.35
C GLN A 84 -13.39 -3.53 -24.48
N TRP A 85 -13.29 -2.36 -25.12
CA TRP A 85 -12.94 -1.08 -24.52
C TRP A 85 -14.14 -0.13 -24.44
N ILE A 86 -13.88 1.14 -24.11
CA ILE A 86 -14.86 2.15 -23.71
C ILE A 86 -15.81 2.51 -24.87
N SER A 87 -15.25 2.82 -26.05
CA SER A 87 -16.02 3.13 -27.27
C SER A 87 -16.12 1.96 -28.26
N GLY A 88 -15.29 0.92 -28.12
CA GLY A 88 -15.21 -0.20 -29.08
C GLY A 88 -14.30 -1.34 -28.65
N VAL A 89 -13.31 -1.71 -29.46
CA VAL A 89 -12.37 -2.82 -29.18
C VAL A 89 -10.95 -2.28 -29.24
N ASN A 90 -10.18 -2.50 -28.17
CA ASN A 90 -8.81 -2.00 -28.06
C ASN A 90 -7.94 -2.50 -29.22
N GLY A 91 -7.34 -1.57 -29.96
CA GLY A 91 -6.36 -1.81 -31.02
C GLY A 91 -5.12 -0.92 -30.88
N MET A 92 -4.95 -0.26 -29.73
CA MET A 92 -3.91 0.74 -29.52
C MET A 92 -2.51 0.16 -29.68
N ASN A 93 -2.26 -1.06 -29.22
CA ASN A 93 -0.90 -1.59 -29.13
C ASN A 93 -0.36 -1.89 -30.53
N SER A 94 -1.12 -2.58 -31.38
CA SER A 94 -0.74 -2.82 -32.77
C SER A 94 -0.68 -1.54 -33.61
N ALA A 95 -1.57 -0.58 -33.37
CA ALA A 95 -1.55 0.73 -34.04
C ALA A 95 -0.30 1.54 -33.68
N PHE A 96 0.09 1.58 -32.40
CA PHE A 96 1.24 2.34 -31.93
C PHE A 96 2.57 1.60 -32.16
N ASP A 97 2.60 0.26 -32.08
CA ASP A 97 3.73 -0.58 -32.52
C ASP A 97 4.09 -0.31 -33.98
N ALA A 98 3.09 -0.28 -34.86
CA ALA A 98 3.28 -0.06 -36.29
C ALA A 98 3.71 1.38 -36.63
N LYS A 99 3.44 2.35 -35.76
CA LYS A 99 3.69 3.79 -36.00
C LYS A 99 4.95 4.32 -35.32
N PHE A 100 5.25 3.87 -34.10
CA PHE A 100 6.33 4.38 -33.25
C PHE A 100 7.38 3.33 -32.90
N GLY A 101 7.03 2.04 -33.00
CA GLY A 101 7.89 0.93 -32.58
C GLY A 101 7.74 0.55 -31.10
N ARG A 102 7.96 -0.73 -30.80
CA ARG A 102 7.88 -1.30 -29.45
C ARG A 102 8.88 -0.70 -28.49
N GLY A 103 8.44 -0.49 -27.25
CA GLY A 103 9.18 0.16 -26.17
C GLY A 103 9.25 1.69 -26.29
N VAL A 104 8.82 2.30 -27.40
CA VAL A 104 8.95 3.74 -27.62
C VAL A 104 7.72 4.46 -27.06
N TRP A 105 6.52 4.06 -27.46
CA TRP A 105 5.28 4.72 -27.04
C TRP A 105 4.89 4.35 -25.60
N GLU A 106 5.23 3.13 -25.16
CA GLU A 106 5.07 2.65 -23.78
C GLU A 106 5.97 3.42 -22.82
N ARG A 107 7.17 3.85 -23.27
CA ARG A 107 8.05 4.73 -22.49
C ARG A 107 7.43 6.10 -22.29
N GLU A 108 6.76 6.65 -23.30
CA GLU A 108 6.16 7.97 -23.20
C GLU A 108 4.90 7.97 -22.31
N ILE A 109 4.13 6.88 -22.32
CA ILE A 109 3.11 6.58 -21.28
C ILE A 109 3.75 6.53 -19.89
N ALA A 110 4.80 5.71 -19.72
CA ALA A 110 5.48 5.58 -18.42
C ALA A 110 6.10 6.91 -17.94
N ARG A 111 6.57 7.75 -18.87
CA ARG A 111 7.12 9.08 -18.59
C ARG A 111 6.03 10.04 -18.10
N ALA A 112 4.84 10.02 -18.69
CA ALA A 112 3.69 10.81 -18.23
C ALA A 112 3.31 10.46 -16.78
N LEU A 113 3.18 9.16 -16.48
CA LEU A 113 2.91 8.67 -15.13
C LEU A 113 4.03 9.02 -14.14
N ALA A 114 5.30 8.80 -14.51
CA ALA A 114 6.45 9.13 -13.67
C ALA A 114 6.60 10.64 -13.42
N THR A 115 6.18 11.50 -14.36
CA THR A 115 6.16 12.95 -14.15
C THR A 115 5.25 13.35 -12.99
N TRP A 116 4.04 12.81 -12.88
CA TRP A 116 3.18 13.05 -11.71
C TRP A 116 3.76 12.44 -10.42
N GLN A 117 4.33 11.24 -10.49
CA GLN A 117 5.04 10.59 -9.36
C GLN A 117 6.20 11.44 -8.83
N SER A 118 6.84 12.25 -9.68
CA SER A 118 8.02 13.03 -9.29
C SER A 118 7.73 14.21 -8.37
N VAL A 119 6.48 14.71 -8.35
CA VAL A 119 6.08 15.90 -7.57
C VAL A 119 5.13 15.61 -6.41
N ALA A 120 4.36 14.52 -6.50
CA ALA A 120 3.36 14.13 -5.49
C ALA A 120 3.85 12.99 -4.58
N ASN A 121 3.25 12.85 -3.40
CA ASN A 121 3.54 11.77 -2.46
C ASN A 121 2.84 10.45 -2.84
N ILE A 122 3.04 10.03 -4.09
CA ILE A 122 2.51 8.80 -4.67
C ILE A 122 3.66 7.92 -5.18
N ASN A 123 3.41 6.62 -5.34
CA ASN A 123 4.21 5.78 -6.24
C ASN A 123 3.30 5.08 -7.25
N ILE A 124 3.78 4.99 -8.49
CA ILE A 124 3.07 4.34 -9.60
C ILE A 124 3.85 3.09 -10.01
N VAL A 125 3.15 1.99 -10.28
CA VAL A 125 3.73 0.65 -10.51
C VAL A 125 3.16 0.01 -11.77
N PRO A 126 3.98 -0.35 -12.77
CA PRO A 126 3.52 -1.14 -13.92
C PRO A 126 3.16 -2.56 -13.48
N ILE A 127 1.98 -3.04 -13.86
CA ILE A 127 1.63 -4.46 -13.81
C ILE A 127 1.12 -4.94 -15.18
N LYS A 128 1.11 -6.27 -15.37
CA LYS A 128 0.61 -6.87 -16.61
C LYS A 128 -0.92 -6.86 -16.62
N ASP A 129 -1.49 -6.35 -17.71
CA ASP A 129 -2.93 -6.42 -17.96
C ASP A 129 -3.34 -7.82 -18.50
N GLY A 130 -4.55 -8.26 -18.14
CA GLY A 130 -5.16 -9.49 -18.62
C GLY A 130 -6.23 -9.24 -19.69
N PRO A 131 -6.73 -10.28 -20.38
CA PRO A 131 -7.76 -10.14 -21.42
C PRO A 131 -9.17 -9.90 -20.84
N TYR A 132 -9.31 -8.87 -20.00
CA TYR A 132 -10.56 -8.49 -19.35
C TYR A 132 -11.06 -7.16 -19.91
N ARG A 133 -12.33 -7.11 -20.32
CA ARG A 133 -12.99 -5.87 -20.78
C ARG A 133 -12.80 -4.70 -19.80
N VAL A 134 -12.98 -3.47 -20.29
CA VAL A 134 -13.18 -2.32 -19.41
C VAL A 134 -14.35 -2.58 -18.45
N ASN A 135 -14.25 -2.07 -17.21
CA ASN A 135 -15.26 -2.26 -16.16
C ASN A 135 -15.60 -3.75 -15.89
N ALA A 136 -14.58 -4.61 -15.84
CA ALA A 136 -14.72 -5.99 -15.42
C ALA A 136 -14.76 -6.09 -13.88
N LEU A 137 -15.87 -6.58 -13.31
CA LEU A 137 -16.09 -6.69 -11.86
C LEU A 137 -14.83 -7.16 -11.10
N GLY A 138 -14.45 -6.40 -10.07
CA GLY A 138 -13.18 -6.53 -9.36
C GLY A 138 -13.04 -5.52 -8.21
N ALA A 139 -11.83 -5.39 -7.69
CA ALA A 139 -11.49 -4.36 -6.71
C ALA A 139 -11.23 -3.03 -7.42
N PRO A 140 -11.87 -1.90 -7.03
CA PRO A 140 -11.64 -0.61 -7.69
C PRO A 140 -10.21 -0.08 -7.55
N GLN A 141 -9.45 -0.54 -6.55
CA GLN A 141 -7.99 -0.41 -6.47
C GLN A 141 -7.40 -1.74 -5.97
N GLY A 142 -6.21 -2.11 -6.44
CA GLY A 142 -5.45 -3.27 -6.01
C GLY A 142 -5.86 -4.60 -6.66
N ASP A 143 -6.50 -4.57 -7.83
CA ASP A 143 -6.83 -5.81 -8.54
C ASP A 143 -5.56 -6.49 -9.10
N ALA A 144 -5.50 -7.82 -9.04
CA ALA A 144 -4.33 -8.58 -9.48
C ALA A 144 -4.33 -8.91 -10.99
N ARG A 145 -5.40 -8.54 -11.71
CA ARG A 145 -5.64 -8.91 -13.11
C ARG A 145 -5.31 -7.80 -14.12
N PHE A 146 -5.28 -6.55 -13.66
CA PHE A 146 -5.09 -5.32 -14.42
C PHE A 146 -4.83 -4.18 -13.43
N GLY A 147 -4.18 -3.11 -13.88
CA GLY A 147 -3.83 -1.97 -13.03
C GLY A 147 -5.05 -1.14 -12.61
N ASP A 148 -4.82 -0.26 -11.64
CA ASP A 148 -5.78 0.74 -11.17
C ASP A 148 -6.04 1.82 -12.25
N ILE A 149 -5.02 2.13 -13.06
CA ILE A 149 -5.10 2.99 -14.24
C ILE A 149 -4.81 2.13 -15.47
N ARG A 150 -5.83 1.77 -16.26
CA ARG A 150 -5.63 1.00 -17.49
C ARG A 150 -5.71 1.90 -18.72
N ILE A 151 -4.75 1.76 -19.62
CA ILE A 151 -4.67 2.57 -20.84
C ILE A 151 -4.92 1.67 -22.05
N GLY A 152 -5.90 2.06 -22.87
CA GLY A 152 -6.27 1.42 -24.12
C GLY A 152 -6.76 2.45 -25.14
N GLY A 153 -7.16 2.02 -26.33
CA GLY A 153 -7.63 2.93 -27.37
C GLY A 153 -8.29 2.25 -28.56
N ASP A 154 -9.27 2.93 -29.14
CA ASP A 154 -9.95 2.58 -30.39
C ASP A 154 -10.34 3.87 -31.14
N ALA A 155 -10.79 3.75 -32.38
CA ALA A 155 -11.30 4.86 -33.19
C ALA A 155 -12.69 5.31 -32.67
N ILE A 156 -12.74 6.31 -31.80
CA ILE A 156 -13.99 6.81 -31.19
C ILE A 156 -14.98 7.27 -32.28
N PRO A 157 -16.15 6.60 -32.46
CA PRO A 157 -17.02 6.83 -33.61
C PRO A 157 -17.49 8.28 -33.77
N SER A 158 -17.33 8.82 -34.98
CA SER A 158 -17.71 10.20 -35.35
C SER A 158 -17.05 11.31 -34.51
N ASN A 159 -15.95 11.03 -33.81
CA ASN A 159 -15.24 12.01 -32.99
C ASN A 159 -13.82 12.26 -33.51
N HIS A 160 -13.60 13.48 -34.02
CA HIS A 160 -12.29 14.01 -34.45
C HIS A 160 -11.88 15.27 -33.64
N GLN A 161 -12.48 15.48 -32.47
CA GLN A 161 -12.27 16.67 -31.63
C GLN A 161 -11.71 16.35 -30.25
N THR A 162 -12.00 15.15 -29.73
CA THR A 162 -11.44 14.61 -28.49
C THR A 162 -10.20 13.76 -28.81
N LEU A 163 -9.10 14.01 -28.09
CA LEU A 163 -7.84 13.27 -28.26
C LEU A 163 -7.86 11.96 -27.48
N ALA A 164 -8.08 12.06 -26.17
CA ALA A 164 -8.37 10.92 -25.32
C ALA A 164 -9.50 11.31 -24.36
N GLN A 165 -9.98 10.36 -23.56
CA GLN A 165 -10.95 10.60 -22.51
C GLN A 165 -10.68 9.68 -21.32
N THR A 166 -10.86 10.19 -20.11
CA THR A 166 -10.49 9.49 -18.88
C THR A 166 -11.64 9.41 -17.86
N TYR A 167 -11.75 8.27 -17.18
CA TYR A 167 -12.58 8.14 -15.99
C TYR A 167 -11.82 8.60 -14.75
N PHE A 168 -12.44 9.46 -13.93
CA PHE A 168 -11.95 9.78 -12.60
C PHE A 168 -11.78 8.52 -11.71
N PRO A 169 -10.87 8.54 -10.72
CA PRO A 169 -10.66 7.45 -9.76
C PRO A 169 -11.92 7.12 -8.90
N PRO A 170 -11.83 6.14 -7.97
CA PRO A 170 -12.82 5.96 -6.90
C PRO A 170 -13.16 7.28 -6.16
N PRO A 171 -14.35 7.42 -5.54
CA PRO A 171 -15.27 6.38 -5.08
C PRO A 171 -16.43 6.03 -6.03
N GLN A 172 -16.37 6.34 -7.34
CA GLN A 172 -17.45 5.96 -8.28
C GLN A 172 -17.62 4.44 -8.51
N GLY A 173 -16.89 3.60 -7.77
CA GLY A 173 -17.36 2.25 -7.41
C GLY A 173 -17.21 1.18 -8.49
N SER A 174 -16.31 1.38 -9.46
CA SER A 174 -16.07 0.43 -10.54
C SER A 174 -14.60 0.33 -10.91
N THR A 175 -14.22 -0.78 -11.56
CA THR A 175 -12.87 -1.07 -12.07
C THR A 175 -12.52 -0.36 -13.38
N ALA A 176 -13.32 0.64 -13.77
CA ALA A 176 -12.98 1.57 -14.83
C ALA A 176 -12.63 2.96 -14.31
N GLY A 177 -12.73 3.23 -13.00
CA GLY A 177 -12.24 4.50 -12.45
C GLY A 177 -10.73 4.56 -12.58
N GLY A 178 -10.19 5.58 -13.23
CA GLY A 178 -8.78 5.66 -13.64
C GLY A 178 -8.52 5.34 -15.12
N ASP A 179 -9.39 4.56 -15.78
CA ASP A 179 -9.16 4.06 -17.14
C ASP A 179 -9.20 5.16 -18.21
N VAL A 180 -8.31 5.04 -19.21
CA VAL A 180 -8.06 5.99 -20.30
C VAL A 180 -8.41 5.35 -21.65
N GLU A 181 -9.10 6.09 -22.52
CA GLU A 181 -9.27 5.75 -23.94
C GLU A 181 -8.57 6.77 -24.87
N ILE A 182 -7.56 6.30 -25.59
CA ILE A 182 -6.87 7.02 -26.66
C ILE A 182 -7.68 6.92 -27.97
N ASN A 183 -8.01 8.04 -28.61
CA ASN A 183 -8.79 8.05 -29.86
C ASN A 183 -7.90 7.78 -31.09
N LEU A 184 -7.96 6.56 -31.63
CA LEU A 184 -7.13 6.16 -32.78
C LEU A 184 -7.51 6.84 -34.11
N ASN A 185 -8.57 7.64 -34.15
CA ASN A 185 -8.83 8.57 -35.28
C ASN A 185 -7.85 9.74 -35.34
N MET A 186 -7.06 9.99 -34.28
CA MET A 186 -6.23 11.19 -34.16
C MET A 186 -4.78 10.94 -34.61
N ALA A 187 -4.20 11.95 -35.27
CA ALA A 187 -2.91 11.83 -35.95
C ALA A 187 -1.68 11.94 -35.01
N TYR A 188 -1.67 11.17 -33.91
CA TYR A 188 -0.66 11.22 -32.84
C TYR A 188 0.79 11.26 -33.32
N ALA A 189 1.64 12.03 -32.64
CA ALA A 189 3.08 12.09 -32.85
C ALA A 189 3.85 11.84 -31.54
N ILE A 190 5.18 11.83 -31.61
CA ILE A 190 6.06 11.98 -30.45
C ILE A 190 6.92 13.21 -30.71
N GLY A 191 6.84 14.21 -29.84
CA GLY A 191 7.48 15.52 -30.03
C GLY A 191 6.86 16.42 -31.11
N GLY A 192 5.60 16.18 -31.50
CA GLY A 192 4.89 16.92 -32.56
C GLY A 192 3.45 17.30 -32.22
N ASP A 193 2.64 17.64 -33.23
CA ASP A 193 1.20 17.83 -33.03
C ASP A 193 0.55 16.53 -32.54
N TYR A 194 -0.35 16.64 -31.56
CA TYR A 194 -0.93 15.52 -30.81
C TYR A 194 0.16 14.59 -30.23
N ASP A 195 1.09 15.15 -29.46
CA ASP A 195 2.16 14.40 -28.79
C ASP A 195 1.59 13.41 -27.76
N VAL A 196 1.99 12.13 -27.87
CA VAL A 196 1.50 11.04 -27.00
C VAL A 196 1.77 11.33 -25.52
N PHE A 197 2.97 11.79 -25.16
CA PHE A 197 3.27 12.15 -23.76
C PHE A 197 2.38 13.30 -23.28
N SER A 198 2.23 14.36 -24.07
CA SER A 198 1.46 15.55 -23.70
C SER A 198 -0.02 15.24 -23.45
N VAL A 199 -0.61 14.34 -24.24
CA VAL A 199 -1.98 13.87 -24.02
C VAL A 199 -2.04 12.95 -22.81
N VAL A 200 -1.22 11.89 -22.74
CA VAL A 200 -1.27 10.94 -21.62
C VAL A 200 -0.93 11.61 -20.27
N LEU A 201 -0.15 12.68 -20.26
CA LEU A 201 0.12 13.49 -19.06
C LEU A 201 -1.15 14.23 -18.59
N HIS A 202 -1.96 14.76 -19.50
CA HIS A 202 -3.27 15.34 -19.19
C HIS A 202 -4.23 14.27 -18.66
N GLU A 203 -4.42 13.17 -19.41
CA GLU A 203 -5.26 12.04 -19.02
C GLU A 203 -4.88 11.49 -17.62
N THR A 204 -3.59 11.32 -17.36
CA THR A 204 -3.10 10.84 -16.05
C THR A 204 -3.50 11.78 -14.90
N GLY A 205 -3.60 13.09 -15.14
CA GLY A 205 -4.10 14.03 -14.13
C GLY A 205 -5.57 13.76 -13.77
N HIS A 206 -6.41 13.44 -14.76
CA HIS A 206 -7.78 12.96 -14.53
C HIS A 206 -7.82 11.60 -13.84
N SER A 207 -6.97 10.64 -14.24
CA SER A 207 -6.82 9.34 -13.57
C SER A 207 -6.37 9.48 -12.11
N LEU A 208 -5.70 10.58 -11.75
CA LEU A 208 -5.26 10.89 -10.39
C LEU A 208 -6.24 11.78 -9.60
N GLY A 209 -7.28 12.35 -10.23
CA GLY A 209 -8.37 13.08 -9.55
C GLY A 209 -8.43 14.59 -9.79
N LEU A 210 -7.54 15.17 -10.61
CA LEU A 210 -7.61 16.57 -11.02
C LEU A 210 -8.74 16.77 -12.03
N ASP A 211 -9.54 17.82 -11.91
CA ASP A 211 -10.45 18.28 -12.98
C ASP A 211 -9.84 19.47 -13.73
N HIS A 212 -10.47 19.95 -14.81
CA HIS A 212 -9.97 21.10 -15.57
C HIS A 212 -9.98 22.40 -14.71
N PRO A 213 -8.86 23.14 -14.60
CA PRO A 213 -8.74 24.38 -13.85
C PRO A 213 -9.17 25.60 -14.70
N THR A 214 -9.16 26.79 -14.11
CA THR A 214 -9.49 28.04 -14.80
C THR A 214 -8.36 28.61 -15.66
N SER A 215 -7.09 28.25 -15.40
CA SER A 215 -5.92 28.65 -16.20
C SER A 215 -5.76 27.88 -17.52
N ASP A 216 -5.38 28.61 -18.57
CA ASP A 216 -5.03 28.09 -19.90
C ASP A 216 -3.55 27.70 -20.05
N LYS A 217 -2.72 27.84 -19.00
CA LYS A 217 -1.25 27.72 -19.07
C LYS A 217 -0.66 26.48 -18.39
N VAL A 218 -1.53 25.61 -17.91
CA VAL A 218 -1.22 24.37 -17.18
C VAL A 218 -1.42 23.14 -18.06
N VAL A 219 -0.95 21.96 -17.63
CA VAL A 219 -1.19 20.71 -18.37
C VAL A 219 -2.68 20.37 -18.37
N MET A 220 -3.37 20.54 -17.23
CA MET A 220 -4.80 20.21 -17.09
C MET A 220 -5.77 21.15 -17.83
N ARG A 221 -5.31 22.02 -18.73
CA ARG A 221 -6.19 22.88 -19.56
C ARG A 221 -7.07 22.05 -20.52
N PRO A 222 -8.36 22.39 -20.73
CA PRO A 222 -9.32 21.56 -21.51
C PRO A 222 -9.09 21.54 -23.04
N ILE A 223 -8.08 22.24 -23.56
CA ILE A 223 -7.83 22.45 -24.99
C ILE A 223 -6.36 22.17 -25.29
N TYR A 224 -6.08 21.27 -26.24
CA TYR A 224 -4.72 20.93 -26.63
C TYR A 224 -3.98 22.14 -27.21
N GLY A 225 -2.92 22.56 -26.52
CA GLY A 225 -2.14 23.75 -26.87
C GLY A 225 -0.77 23.48 -27.51
N GLY A 226 -0.52 22.27 -27.99
CA GLY A 226 0.81 21.82 -28.44
C GLY A 226 1.59 21.07 -27.34
N VAL A 227 2.83 20.69 -27.67
CA VAL A 227 3.70 19.84 -26.86
C VAL A 227 3.97 20.43 -25.48
N VAL A 228 3.86 19.59 -24.46
CA VAL A 228 4.21 19.84 -23.06
C VAL A 228 5.43 19.00 -22.70
N THR A 229 6.35 19.56 -21.90
CA THR A 229 7.57 18.85 -21.46
C THR A 229 7.70 18.73 -19.94
N THR A 230 6.94 19.52 -19.17
CA THR A 230 6.93 19.54 -17.71
C THR A 230 5.57 20.00 -17.19
N LEU A 231 5.29 19.72 -15.92
CA LEU A 231 4.19 20.32 -15.16
C LEU A 231 4.45 21.82 -14.92
N ALA A 232 3.40 22.64 -14.91
CA ALA A 232 3.47 24.02 -14.42
C ALA A 232 3.24 24.07 -12.90
N ALA A 233 3.52 25.22 -12.27
CA ALA A 233 3.34 25.40 -10.82
C ALA A 233 1.92 25.03 -10.35
N GLY A 234 0.89 25.45 -11.10
CA GLY A 234 -0.50 25.10 -10.78
C GLY A 234 -0.80 23.60 -10.86
N ASP A 235 -0.24 22.87 -11.83
CA ASP A 235 -0.41 21.40 -11.89
C ASP A 235 0.19 20.73 -10.65
N ILE A 236 1.35 21.23 -10.19
CA ILE A 236 2.04 20.76 -8.99
C ILE A 236 1.21 21.07 -7.73
N GLU A 237 0.74 22.31 -7.56
CA GLU A 237 -0.13 22.71 -6.45
C GLU A 237 -1.44 21.88 -6.43
N GLY A 238 -2.03 21.65 -7.61
CA GLY A 238 -3.21 20.82 -7.80
C GLY A 238 -3.00 19.39 -7.29
N ILE A 239 -2.00 18.66 -7.81
CA ILE A 239 -1.76 17.26 -7.40
C ILE A 239 -1.32 17.14 -5.93
N GLN A 240 -0.57 18.12 -5.43
CA GLN A 240 -0.16 18.18 -4.03
C GLN A 240 -1.31 18.53 -3.08
N SER A 241 -2.39 19.16 -3.55
CA SER A 241 -3.60 19.33 -2.74
C SER A 241 -4.39 18.03 -2.51
N ILE A 242 -4.21 17.02 -3.39
CA ILE A 242 -4.85 15.70 -3.25
C ILE A 242 -3.96 14.74 -2.45
N TYR A 243 -2.67 14.65 -2.79
CA TYR A 243 -1.76 13.62 -2.25
C TYR A 243 -0.62 14.16 -1.37
N GLY A 244 -0.43 15.48 -1.29
CA GLY A 244 0.74 16.10 -0.67
C GLY A 244 1.98 16.12 -1.59
N ALA A 245 2.93 17.00 -1.28
CA ALA A 245 4.25 17.02 -1.91
C ALA A 245 5.05 15.75 -1.57
N ARG A 246 5.88 15.26 -2.50
CA ARG A 246 6.73 14.08 -2.28
C ARG A 246 7.63 14.27 -1.04
N GLN A 247 7.56 13.34 -0.08
CA GLN A 247 8.24 13.45 1.20
C GLN A 247 9.57 12.69 1.25
N ARG A 248 10.44 13.11 2.18
CA ARG A 248 11.56 12.29 2.67
C ARG A 248 11.03 11.05 3.37
N ASP A 249 11.72 9.92 3.21
CA ASP A 249 11.40 8.69 3.93
C ASP A 249 11.80 8.75 5.42
N MET A 250 11.56 7.64 6.13
CA MET A 250 11.84 7.47 7.55
C MET A 250 13.33 7.56 7.93
N TYR A 251 14.25 7.39 6.99
CA TYR A 251 15.69 7.49 7.22
C TYR A 251 16.17 8.93 6.99
N GLN A 252 15.79 9.51 5.86
CA GLN A 252 16.16 10.87 5.45
C GLN A 252 15.53 11.97 6.31
N SER A 253 14.34 11.71 6.88
CA SER A 253 13.69 12.58 7.88
C SER A 253 14.43 12.57 9.23
N GLN A 254 15.06 11.45 9.60
CA GLN A 254 15.98 11.36 10.74
C GLN A 254 17.42 11.82 10.40
N GLY A 255 17.69 12.12 9.12
CA GLY A 255 18.98 12.54 8.59
C GLY A 255 20.02 11.43 8.43
N TYR A 256 19.58 10.18 8.23
CA TYR A 256 20.41 9.08 7.73
C TYR A 256 20.33 9.00 6.21
N GLY A 257 21.31 8.34 5.59
CA GLY A 257 21.31 8.03 4.15
C GLY A 257 21.66 9.20 3.23
N VAL A 258 21.41 10.44 3.65
CA VAL A 258 21.67 11.66 2.86
C VAL A 258 23.15 11.91 2.52
N ASP A 259 24.08 11.30 3.28
CA ASP A 259 25.52 11.38 3.04
C ASP A 259 26.26 10.13 3.54
N ILE A 260 27.53 9.98 3.11
CA ILE A 260 28.39 8.82 3.42
C ILE A 260 28.91 8.79 4.86
N HIS A 261 28.86 9.90 5.60
CA HIS A 261 29.28 9.99 7.00
C HIS A 261 28.16 9.56 7.95
N ARG A 262 26.89 9.70 7.55
CA ARG A 262 25.71 9.22 8.28
C ARG A 262 24.85 8.25 7.45
N PRO A 263 25.40 7.12 7.00
CA PRO A 263 24.65 6.11 6.24
C PRO A 263 23.61 5.40 7.11
N ILE A 264 22.66 4.73 6.45
CA ILE A 264 21.75 3.77 7.07
C ILE A 264 22.57 2.52 7.42
N ASP A 265 22.76 2.25 8.71
CA ASP A 265 23.58 1.12 9.18
C ASP A 265 22.74 -0.17 9.31
N LEU A 266 23.15 -1.22 8.60
CA LEU A 266 22.48 -2.52 8.53
C LEU A 266 23.23 -3.62 9.32
N THR A 267 24.23 -3.25 10.13
CA THR A 267 25.18 -4.20 10.75
C THR A 267 24.50 -5.23 11.65
N ALA A 268 23.65 -4.84 12.61
CA ALA A 268 23.12 -5.79 13.59
C ALA A 268 22.10 -6.81 13.04
N PRO A 269 21.15 -6.47 12.13
CA PRO A 269 20.32 -7.51 11.53
C PRO A 269 21.13 -8.46 10.64
N LEU A 270 22.18 -7.96 9.95
CA LEU A 270 23.10 -8.82 9.22
C LEU A 270 23.99 -9.68 10.14
N ALA A 271 24.26 -9.25 11.37
CA ALA A 271 25.08 -10.01 12.33
C ALA A 271 24.49 -11.39 12.68
N THR A 272 23.18 -11.59 12.52
CA THR A 272 22.49 -12.87 12.76
C THR A 272 21.78 -13.46 11.54
N SER A 273 21.60 -12.69 10.45
CA SER A 273 20.96 -13.13 9.21
C SER A 273 21.84 -12.90 7.98
N GLN A 274 21.95 -13.90 7.11
CA GLN A 274 22.62 -13.77 5.81
C GLN A 274 21.97 -12.77 4.86
N THR A 275 20.71 -12.39 5.10
CA THR A 275 19.98 -11.40 4.31
C THR A 275 19.28 -10.39 5.23
N PHE A 276 19.26 -9.12 4.82
CA PHE A 276 18.43 -8.10 5.43
C PHE A 276 17.94 -7.09 4.39
N THR A 277 16.71 -6.61 4.56
CA THR A 277 16.08 -5.62 3.67
C THR A 277 15.74 -4.36 4.47
N ALA A 278 16.32 -3.23 4.07
CA ALA A 278 15.81 -1.91 4.43
C ALA A 278 14.65 -1.58 3.47
N SER A 279 13.49 -1.19 4.02
CA SER A 279 12.26 -1.02 3.24
C SER A 279 11.81 0.43 3.20
N ALA A 280 11.04 0.79 2.17
CA ALA A 280 10.44 2.12 2.00
C ALA A 280 11.46 3.29 1.97
N ALA A 281 12.65 3.05 1.41
CA ALA A 281 13.61 4.09 1.05
C ALA A 281 13.13 4.85 -0.20
N SER A 282 13.46 6.14 -0.37
CA SER A 282 12.92 6.95 -1.48
C SER A 282 13.88 8.01 -2.01
N LEU A 283 14.17 7.97 -3.32
CA LEU A 283 14.80 9.09 -4.02
C LEU A 283 13.71 10.08 -4.43
N ASN A 284 13.90 11.37 -4.16
CA ASN A 284 12.82 12.36 -4.17
C ASN A 284 12.98 13.47 -5.22
N ARG A 285 14.20 13.65 -5.74
CA ARG A 285 14.52 14.49 -6.91
C ARG A 285 15.66 13.85 -7.73
N VAL A 286 15.79 14.25 -8.98
CA VAL A 286 16.90 13.82 -9.85
C VAL A 286 18.23 14.22 -9.20
N GLY A 287 19.16 13.27 -9.12
CA GLY A 287 20.48 13.48 -8.52
C GLY A 287 20.56 13.24 -7.01
N ASP A 288 19.47 12.83 -6.34
CA ASP A 288 19.57 12.29 -4.98
C ASP A 288 20.42 11.01 -4.95
N VAL A 289 21.12 10.84 -3.83
CA VAL A 289 21.88 9.63 -3.48
C VAL A 289 21.49 9.21 -2.07
N GLU A 290 21.43 7.90 -1.84
CA GLU A 290 21.13 7.33 -0.54
C GLU A 290 22.16 6.27 -0.14
N TRP A 291 22.76 6.46 1.03
CA TRP A 291 23.90 5.71 1.53
C TRP A 291 23.51 4.70 2.60
N PHE A 292 23.85 3.45 2.36
CA PHE A 292 23.75 2.34 3.31
C PHE A 292 25.14 1.84 3.66
N SER A 293 25.30 1.25 4.83
CA SER A 293 26.55 0.59 5.21
C SER A 293 26.32 -0.57 6.18
N PHE A 294 27.30 -1.45 6.28
CA PHE A 294 27.32 -2.51 7.29
C PHE A 294 28.75 -2.96 7.57
N VAL A 295 29.00 -3.45 8.78
CA VAL A 295 30.21 -4.21 9.11
C VAL A 295 29.97 -5.67 8.75
N ALA A 296 30.89 -6.28 8.01
CA ALA A 296 30.80 -7.68 7.59
C ALA A 296 30.80 -8.63 8.81
N PRO A 297 29.75 -9.45 9.00
CA PRO A 297 29.66 -10.42 10.09
C PRO A 297 30.77 -11.49 10.05
N SER A 298 31.05 -12.11 11.20
CA SER A 298 32.09 -13.14 11.36
C SER A 298 31.87 -14.41 10.52
N TYR A 299 30.63 -14.69 10.11
CA TYR A 299 30.31 -15.83 9.23
C TYR A 299 30.49 -15.53 7.74
N ALA A 300 30.59 -14.25 7.35
CA ALA A 300 30.46 -13.83 5.97
C ALA A 300 31.73 -14.12 5.17
N SER A 301 31.61 -14.75 4.00
CA SER A 301 32.77 -15.11 3.18
C SER A 301 32.40 -15.27 1.70
N GLY A 302 33.37 -15.04 0.81
CA GLY A 302 33.17 -15.16 -0.63
C GLY A 302 32.28 -14.03 -1.17
N SER A 303 31.39 -14.37 -2.09
CA SER A 303 30.56 -13.41 -2.81
C SER A 303 29.46 -12.78 -1.96
N TRP A 304 29.14 -11.52 -2.24
CA TRP A 304 27.98 -10.84 -1.67
C TRP A 304 27.36 -9.89 -2.70
N GLN A 305 26.12 -9.48 -2.42
CA GLN A 305 25.30 -8.70 -3.33
C GLN A 305 24.43 -7.70 -2.56
N VAL A 306 24.16 -6.56 -3.19
CA VAL A 306 23.13 -5.61 -2.76
C VAL A 306 22.17 -5.36 -3.91
N THR A 307 20.89 -5.59 -3.67
CA THR A 307 19.80 -5.36 -4.63
C THR A 307 19.00 -4.15 -4.20
N ALA A 308 18.85 -3.17 -5.08
CA ALA A 308 17.79 -2.16 -4.98
C ALA A 308 16.61 -2.63 -5.81
N SER A 309 15.50 -2.92 -5.15
CA SER A 309 14.25 -3.39 -5.74
C SER A 309 13.24 -2.24 -5.82
N ALA A 310 13.11 -1.66 -7.02
CA ALA A 310 12.04 -0.71 -7.32
C ALA A 310 10.81 -1.38 -7.95
N SER A 311 10.93 -2.63 -8.42
CA SER A 311 9.78 -3.36 -8.93
C SER A 311 8.71 -3.52 -7.85
N ASN A 312 7.45 -3.49 -8.29
CA ASN A 312 6.27 -3.46 -7.41
C ASN A 312 6.20 -2.28 -6.40
N SER A 313 7.15 -1.33 -6.44
CA SER A 313 7.32 -0.27 -5.43
C SER A 313 7.17 1.14 -6.00
N SER A 314 7.77 1.45 -7.17
CA SER A 314 7.61 2.73 -7.86
C SER A 314 8.10 2.67 -9.32
N MET A 315 8.01 3.79 -10.06
CA MET A 315 8.63 3.97 -11.38
C MET A 315 10.16 4.09 -11.36
N LEU A 316 10.84 4.00 -10.21
CA LEU A 316 12.29 4.21 -10.15
C LEU A 316 13.06 3.20 -11.04
N SER A 317 14.05 3.72 -11.76
CA SER A 317 15.12 2.99 -12.45
C SER A 317 16.38 3.06 -11.58
N PRO A 318 16.60 2.14 -10.62
CA PRO A 318 17.69 2.29 -9.66
C PRO A 318 19.07 2.01 -10.28
N LYS A 319 20.08 2.61 -9.65
CA LYS A 319 21.51 2.32 -9.81
C LYS A 319 22.13 2.12 -8.43
N VAL A 320 22.80 0.98 -8.23
CA VAL A 320 23.55 0.64 -7.01
C VAL A 320 25.05 0.67 -7.30
N VAL A 321 25.84 1.25 -6.40
CA VAL A 321 27.31 1.20 -6.42
C VAL A 321 27.82 0.75 -5.05
N LEU A 322 28.77 -0.19 -5.03
CA LEU A 322 29.37 -0.75 -3.81
C LEU A 322 30.77 -0.18 -3.57
N TYR A 323 31.13 0.07 -2.31
CA TYR A 323 32.45 0.59 -1.92
C TYR A 323 33.01 -0.15 -0.70
N ASP A 324 34.34 -0.24 -0.62
CA ASP A 324 35.05 -0.61 0.62
C ASP A 324 35.24 0.60 1.56
N ALA A 325 35.76 0.36 2.77
CA ALA A 325 35.96 1.38 3.80
C ALA A 325 36.87 2.56 3.37
N ASN A 326 37.65 2.43 2.30
CA ASN A 326 38.50 3.51 1.76
C ASN A 326 37.78 4.31 0.65
N GLY A 327 36.49 4.06 0.41
CA GLY A 327 35.72 4.68 -0.68
C GLY A 327 36.06 4.14 -2.07
N ARG A 328 36.81 3.02 -2.18
CA ARG A 328 37.14 2.41 -3.47
C ARG A 328 35.96 1.56 -3.95
N GLN A 329 35.52 1.80 -5.18
CA GLN A 329 34.41 1.07 -5.79
C GLN A 329 34.74 -0.42 -6.00
N LEU A 330 33.81 -1.29 -5.61
CA LEU A 330 33.92 -2.75 -5.71
C LEU A 330 33.06 -3.34 -6.84
N GLY A 331 31.93 -2.69 -7.14
CA GLY A 331 30.97 -3.14 -8.16
C GLY A 331 29.84 -2.14 -8.35
N GLN A 332 29.07 -2.27 -9.44
CA GLN A 332 27.88 -1.45 -9.70
C GLN A 332 26.86 -2.20 -10.56
N ALA A 333 25.59 -1.80 -10.49
CA ALA A 333 24.52 -2.27 -11.37
C ALA A 333 23.50 -1.16 -11.63
N SER A 334 22.97 -1.10 -12.86
CA SER A 334 21.90 -0.16 -13.26
C SER A 334 21.21 -0.64 -14.53
N LYS A 335 19.97 -0.18 -14.77
CA LYS A 335 19.20 -0.47 -15.99
C LYS A 335 18.50 0.81 -16.49
N PRO A 336 19.24 1.79 -17.06
CA PRO A 336 18.67 3.09 -17.44
C PRO A 336 17.57 3.03 -18.52
N GLY A 337 17.48 1.92 -19.27
CA GLY A 337 16.40 1.65 -20.22
C GLY A 337 15.19 0.89 -19.65
N SER A 338 15.03 0.80 -18.33
CA SER A 338 13.92 0.05 -17.70
C SER A 338 13.52 0.65 -16.34
N TRP A 339 12.27 1.07 -16.23
CA TRP A 339 11.65 1.59 -15.00
C TRP A 339 11.02 0.48 -14.15
N SER A 340 10.74 0.77 -12.87
CA SER A 340 10.20 -0.18 -11.89
C SER A 340 10.93 -1.53 -11.88
N THR A 341 12.26 -1.45 -11.79
CA THR A 341 13.12 -2.62 -12.01
C THR A 341 14.08 -2.86 -10.84
N ASP A 342 14.52 -4.10 -10.72
CA ASP A 342 15.46 -4.51 -9.69
C ASP A 342 16.88 -4.55 -10.27
N VAL A 343 17.86 -3.97 -9.57
CA VAL A 343 19.27 -4.01 -9.96
C VAL A 343 20.13 -4.49 -8.80
N SER A 344 21.08 -5.37 -9.09
CA SER A 344 21.85 -6.08 -8.08
C SER A 344 23.35 -5.97 -8.34
N ALA A 345 24.03 -5.12 -7.56
CA ALA A 345 25.49 -4.99 -7.62
C ALA A 345 26.13 -6.05 -6.71
N SER A 346 27.22 -6.67 -7.13
CA SER A 346 27.91 -7.71 -6.35
C SER A 346 29.42 -7.50 -6.29
N SER A 347 30.06 -8.18 -5.33
CA SER A 347 31.51 -8.32 -5.19
C SER A 347 31.84 -9.78 -4.94
N SER A 348 32.98 -10.25 -5.45
CA SER A 348 33.44 -11.64 -5.32
C SER A 348 34.04 -11.97 -3.95
N SER A 349 34.37 -10.95 -3.14
CA SER A 349 34.94 -11.11 -1.81
C SER A 349 34.34 -10.16 -0.78
N ILE A 350 34.25 -10.67 0.45
CA ILE A 350 33.96 -9.94 1.69
C ILE A 350 34.98 -10.36 2.75
N VAL A 351 35.37 -9.42 3.61
CA VAL A 351 36.30 -9.63 4.72
C VAL A 351 35.57 -9.30 6.03
N PRO A 352 35.35 -10.28 6.93
CA PRO A 352 34.75 -10.03 8.23
C PRO A 352 35.40 -8.89 9.01
N GLY A 353 34.58 -8.12 9.74
CA GLY A 353 35.02 -6.95 10.52
C GLY A 353 35.29 -5.69 9.70
N GLN A 354 35.37 -5.75 8.37
CA GLN A 354 35.46 -4.55 7.52
C GLN A 354 34.09 -3.90 7.32
N ARG A 355 34.04 -2.57 7.22
CA ARG A 355 32.84 -1.83 6.84
C ARG A 355 32.75 -1.71 5.32
N TYR A 356 31.56 -1.95 4.78
CA TYR A 356 31.21 -1.79 3.38
C TYR A 356 30.07 -0.78 3.24
N PHE A 357 30.01 -0.11 2.10
CA PHE A 357 29.00 0.89 1.78
C PHE A 357 28.30 0.54 0.46
N ALA A 358 27.03 0.92 0.35
CA ALA A 358 26.27 0.91 -0.88
C ALA A 358 25.62 2.28 -1.08
N ALA A 359 25.83 2.88 -2.25
CA ALA A 359 25.10 4.08 -2.68
C ALA A 359 24.01 3.68 -3.67
N VAL A 360 22.79 4.14 -3.43
CA VAL A 360 21.68 4.06 -4.39
C VAL A 360 21.47 5.42 -5.00
N THR A 361 21.27 5.45 -6.32
CA THR A 361 21.02 6.64 -7.12
C THR A 361 19.98 6.28 -8.18
N GLY A 362 19.37 7.28 -8.81
CA GLY A 362 18.66 7.06 -10.06
C GLY A 362 19.63 6.74 -11.21
N ALA A 363 19.23 5.84 -12.11
CA ALA A 363 20.03 5.44 -13.26
C ALA A 363 19.94 6.42 -14.44
N THR A 364 18.98 7.36 -14.43
CA THR A 364 18.70 8.31 -15.52
C THR A 364 18.97 9.77 -15.09
N GLY A 365 18.81 10.71 -16.03
CA GLY A 365 18.76 12.15 -15.74
C GLY A 365 17.35 12.74 -15.73
N ASP A 366 16.31 11.90 -15.65
CA ASP A 366 14.90 12.29 -15.82
C ASP A 366 14.00 11.75 -14.69
N VAL A 367 12.68 11.85 -14.85
CA VAL A 367 11.68 11.46 -13.85
C VAL A 367 11.77 10.01 -13.37
N PHE A 368 12.41 9.12 -14.15
CA PHE A 368 12.67 7.73 -13.72
C PHE A 368 13.79 7.59 -12.68
N SER A 369 14.47 8.68 -12.31
CA SER A 369 15.41 8.72 -11.17
C SER A 369 14.75 9.04 -9.82
N ILE A 370 13.41 9.11 -9.77
CA ILE A 370 12.63 9.45 -8.58
C ILE A 370 11.64 8.31 -8.27
N GLY A 371 11.52 7.91 -7.00
CA GLY A 371 10.62 6.84 -6.57
C GLY A 371 11.10 6.09 -5.33
N SER A 372 10.17 5.34 -4.71
CA SER A 372 10.47 4.46 -3.57
C SER A 372 10.96 3.07 -3.98
N TYR A 373 11.78 2.46 -3.14
CA TYR A 373 12.39 1.14 -3.37
C TYR A 373 12.73 0.46 -2.03
N ASN A 374 13.10 -0.82 -2.09
CA ASN A 374 13.65 -1.56 -0.96
C ASN A 374 15.09 -1.98 -1.26
N LEU A 375 16.00 -1.92 -0.28
CA LEU A 375 17.39 -2.34 -0.43
C LEU A 375 17.67 -3.62 0.36
N THR A 376 17.99 -4.70 -0.34
CA THR A 376 18.36 -6.00 0.26
C THR A 376 19.86 -6.23 0.15
N VAL A 377 20.53 -6.45 1.28
CA VAL A 377 21.90 -6.96 1.34
C VAL A 377 21.85 -8.48 1.52
N SER A 378 22.64 -9.21 0.73
CA SER A 378 22.73 -10.67 0.73
C SER A 378 24.19 -11.12 0.82
N LEU A 379 24.52 -11.86 1.87
CA LEU A 379 25.87 -12.30 2.21
C LEU A 379 25.99 -13.83 2.11
N SER A 380 26.97 -14.34 1.37
CA SER A 380 27.35 -15.76 1.45
C SER A 380 28.04 -16.05 2.79
N SER A 381 27.75 -17.22 3.34
CA SER A 381 28.45 -17.81 4.49
C SER A 381 29.43 -18.87 4.00
N ALA A 382 30.51 -19.10 4.75
CA ALA A 382 31.38 -20.24 4.47
C ALA A 382 30.58 -21.54 4.67
N PRO A 383 30.74 -22.57 3.82
CA PRO A 383 30.28 -23.90 4.13
C PRO A 383 30.82 -24.28 5.51
N ARG A 384 29.94 -24.65 6.44
CA ARG A 384 30.33 -25.00 7.81
C ARG A 384 31.11 -26.31 7.76
N THR A 385 32.42 -26.21 7.54
CA THR A 385 33.36 -27.33 7.69
C THR A 385 33.14 -27.89 9.09
N THR A 386 32.56 -29.09 9.16
CA THR A 386 32.54 -29.85 10.41
C THR A 386 33.99 -29.95 10.87
N PRO A 387 34.35 -29.44 12.06
CA PRO A 387 35.68 -29.66 12.58
C PRO A 387 35.93 -31.18 12.59
N PRO A 388 37.12 -31.66 12.19
CA PRO A 388 37.49 -33.02 12.51
C PRO A 388 37.31 -33.19 14.03
N VAL A 389 36.84 -34.35 14.48
CA VAL A 389 36.58 -34.59 15.91
C VAL A 389 37.91 -34.60 16.65
N VAL A 390 38.33 -33.43 17.13
CA VAL A 390 39.51 -33.27 17.98
C VAL A 390 39.18 -33.88 19.33
N ILE A 391 39.61 -35.13 19.52
CA ILE A 391 39.67 -35.75 20.84
C ILE A 391 40.58 -34.86 21.70
N PRO A 392 40.10 -34.29 22.81
CA PRO A 392 40.90 -33.33 23.58
C PRO A 392 42.09 -34.06 24.24
N PRO A 393 43.32 -33.56 24.09
CA PRO A 393 44.44 -34.00 24.92
C PRO A 393 44.21 -33.59 26.39
N PRO A 394 44.89 -34.25 27.36
CA PRO A 394 44.73 -33.94 28.77
C PRO A 394 45.08 -32.48 29.12
N PRO A 395 44.45 -31.90 30.16
CA PRO A 395 44.50 -30.47 30.41
C PRO A 395 45.90 -29.96 30.81
N VAL A 396 46.43 -29.05 30.01
CA VAL A 396 47.62 -28.24 30.37
C VAL A 396 47.16 -27.01 31.13
N VAL A 397 47.77 -26.74 32.30
CA VAL A 397 47.49 -25.54 33.09
C VAL A 397 48.18 -24.34 32.43
N ILE A 398 47.40 -23.35 32.00
CA ILE A 398 47.89 -22.07 31.44
C ILE A 398 47.82 -21.01 32.56
N PRO A 399 48.88 -20.22 32.81
CA PRO A 399 48.85 -19.13 33.79
C PRO A 399 47.89 -18.00 33.35
N PRO A 400 47.32 -17.22 34.29
CA PRO A 400 46.32 -16.22 33.97
C PRO A 400 46.89 -15.06 33.15
N THR A 401 46.36 -14.85 31.94
CA THR A 401 46.59 -13.64 31.16
C THR A 401 45.83 -12.46 31.77
N THR A 402 46.40 -11.26 31.69
CA THR A 402 45.78 -10.03 32.18
C THR A 402 44.46 -9.74 31.44
N PRO A 403 43.42 -9.25 32.13
CA PRO A 403 42.16 -8.90 31.47
C PRO A 403 42.36 -7.68 30.57
N VAL A 404 42.23 -7.89 29.25
CA VAL A 404 42.09 -6.79 28.30
C VAL A 404 40.70 -6.20 28.47
N THR A 405 40.62 -4.94 28.88
CA THR A 405 39.36 -4.20 29.02
C THR A 405 38.60 -4.22 27.69
N PRO A 406 37.37 -4.77 27.61
CA PRO A 406 36.56 -4.66 26.42
C PRO A 406 36.29 -3.18 26.14
N ILE A 407 36.68 -2.69 24.97
CA ILE A 407 36.18 -1.41 24.47
C ILE A 407 34.65 -1.59 24.35
N PRO A 408 33.82 -0.75 24.99
CA PRO A 408 32.38 -0.92 24.92
C PRO A 408 31.93 -0.82 23.46
N PRO A 409 31.08 -1.72 22.96
CA PRO A 409 30.50 -1.56 21.64
C PRO A 409 29.75 -0.22 21.60
N SER A 410 29.93 0.54 20.53
CA SER A 410 29.23 1.81 20.35
C SER A 410 27.73 1.59 20.48
N THR A 411 27.12 2.15 21.53
CA THR A 411 25.68 2.06 21.80
C THR A 411 24.91 3.01 20.88
N GLY A 412 25.01 2.77 19.57
CA GLY A 412 24.05 3.30 18.62
C GLY A 412 22.64 2.82 19.00
N PRO A 413 21.65 3.70 19.15
CA PRO A 413 20.37 3.33 19.70
C PRO A 413 19.57 2.46 18.72
N ILE A 414 19.31 1.23 19.17
CA ILE A 414 18.10 0.43 18.91
C ILE A 414 17.56 0.47 17.47
N TYR A 415 17.86 -0.60 16.74
CA TYR A 415 17.05 -1.00 15.58
C TYR A 415 15.60 -1.18 16.03
N SER A 416 14.67 -0.45 15.41
CA SER A 416 13.28 -0.86 15.44
C SER A 416 13.15 -2.19 14.69
N THR A 417 12.97 -3.29 15.43
CA THR A 417 12.59 -4.60 14.86
C THR A 417 11.15 -4.63 14.35
N SER A 418 10.51 -3.46 14.27
CA SER A 418 9.40 -3.15 13.39
C SER A 418 9.75 -3.52 11.94
N VAL A 419 9.36 -4.74 11.55
CA VAL A 419 8.89 -4.98 10.19
C VAL A 419 7.94 -3.84 9.86
N VAL A 420 8.22 -3.08 8.80
CA VAL A 420 7.32 -2.02 8.34
C VAL A 420 6.13 -2.71 7.69
N VAL A 421 5.16 -3.05 8.54
CA VAL A 421 3.87 -3.59 8.17
C VAL A 421 3.16 -2.49 7.39
N ALA A 422 3.01 -2.71 6.09
CA ALA A 422 2.31 -1.79 5.20
C ALA A 422 0.80 -1.80 5.52
N PRO A 423 0.13 -0.63 5.52
CA PRO A 423 -1.32 -0.53 5.74
C PRO A 423 -2.18 -1.42 4.81
N ASP A 424 -3.28 -2.01 5.31
CA ASP A 424 -4.21 -2.81 4.49
C ASP A 424 -5.33 -2.01 3.80
N ARG A 425 -6.23 -2.72 3.13
CA ARG A 425 -7.36 -2.21 2.35
C ARG A 425 -8.46 -1.53 3.17
N PHE A 426 -8.41 -1.55 4.50
CA PHE A 426 -9.47 -1.02 5.38
C PHE A 426 -9.09 0.20 6.23
N GLU A 427 -7.81 0.60 6.28
CA GLU A 427 -7.14 1.52 7.24
C GLU A 427 -7.73 2.93 7.46
N LEU A 428 -8.83 3.28 6.77
CA LEU A 428 -9.71 4.35 7.24
C LEU A 428 -10.43 3.97 8.55
N ASN A 429 -10.51 2.67 8.88
CA ASN A 429 -11.30 2.10 9.96
C ASN A 429 -10.74 2.29 11.37
N ASN A 430 -9.75 3.16 11.56
CA ASN A 430 -9.02 3.36 12.82
C ASN A 430 -9.81 4.10 13.93
N SER A 431 -11.15 4.08 13.84
CA SER A 431 -12.07 4.60 14.85
C SER A 431 -13.41 3.86 14.83
N ILE A 432 -14.16 3.94 15.94
CA ILE A 432 -15.53 3.40 16.04
C ILE A 432 -16.47 4.01 14.96
N GLY A 433 -16.23 5.26 14.55
CA GLY A 433 -17.05 5.95 13.53
C GLY A 433 -16.79 5.46 12.11
N THR A 434 -15.58 4.97 11.83
CA THR A 434 -15.13 4.48 10.52
C THR A 434 -15.08 2.95 10.41
N ALA A 435 -15.38 2.23 11.51
CA ALA A 435 -15.30 0.78 11.63
C ALA A 435 -15.93 -0.01 10.46
N THR A 436 -15.11 -0.83 9.79
CA THR A 436 -15.44 -1.62 8.60
C THR A 436 -16.70 -2.48 8.83
N ARG A 437 -17.73 -2.25 8.01
CA ARG A 437 -19.08 -2.79 8.23
C ARG A 437 -19.25 -4.18 7.63
N LEU A 438 -19.26 -5.20 8.49
CA LEU A 438 -19.42 -6.62 8.10
C LEU A 438 -20.89 -7.05 7.96
N GLY A 439 -21.84 -6.15 8.24
CA GLY A 439 -23.27 -6.44 8.13
C GLY A 439 -23.74 -7.49 9.15
N ARG A 440 -24.56 -8.45 8.71
CA ARG A 440 -25.22 -9.43 9.57
C ARG A 440 -24.51 -10.79 9.53
N VAL A 441 -23.74 -11.08 10.60
CA VAL A 441 -22.77 -12.18 10.63
C VAL A 441 -23.29 -13.39 11.43
N VAL A 442 -23.35 -14.55 10.77
CA VAL A 442 -23.36 -15.88 11.43
C VAL A 442 -21.93 -16.41 11.54
N GLN A 443 -21.19 -16.31 10.44
CA GLN A 443 -19.76 -16.54 10.34
C GLN A 443 -19.15 -15.56 9.33
N ALA A 444 -17.93 -15.10 9.57
CA ALA A 444 -17.12 -14.28 8.67
C ALA A 444 -15.64 -14.63 8.85
N LYS A 445 -14.86 -14.57 7.76
CA LYS A 445 -13.40 -14.73 7.78
C LYS A 445 -12.78 -13.76 6.79
N ILE A 446 -11.80 -12.98 7.25
CA ILE A 446 -11.18 -11.89 6.51
C ILE A 446 -9.67 -11.99 6.77
N GLY A 447 -8.90 -12.43 5.77
CA GLY A 447 -7.44 -12.58 5.85
C GLY A 447 -6.69 -11.54 5.03
N GLY A 448 -5.35 -11.55 5.09
CA GLY A 448 -4.53 -10.50 4.50
C GLY A 448 -4.88 -9.14 5.11
N LEU A 449 -5.03 -9.11 6.42
CA LEU A 449 -5.20 -7.88 7.21
C LEU A 449 -3.87 -7.55 7.90
N THR A 450 -3.65 -6.27 8.19
CA THR A 450 -2.39 -5.81 8.78
C THR A 450 -2.62 -4.90 9.96
N LEU A 451 -1.70 -4.91 10.92
CA LEU A 451 -1.69 -3.93 12.00
C LEU A 451 -0.30 -3.26 12.01
N PRO A 452 -0.15 -2.07 11.40
CA PRO A 452 1.04 -1.24 11.58
C PRO A 452 1.39 -0.97 13.06
N ALA A 453 2.60 -0.48 13.32
CA ALA A 453 3.02 -0.22 14.70
C ALA A 453 2.15 0.89 15.34
N ALA A 454 1.54 0.58 16.48
CA ALA A 454 0.52 1.39 17.17
C ALA A 454 -0.85 1.54 16.47
N ASP A 455 -1.10 0.80 15.38
CA ASP A 455 -2.39 0.80 14.69
C ASP A 455 -3.53 0.09 15.45
N VAL A 456 -4.78 0.45 15.11
CA VAL A 456 -6.02 0.02 15.75
C VAL A 456 -7.19 -0.13 14.75
N ASP A 457 -7.22 -1.23 14.02
CA ASP A 457 -8.40 -1.76 13.31
C ASP A 457 -9.72 -1.69 14.12
N PHE A 458 -10.80 -1.19 13.51
CA PHE A 458 -12.17 -1.43 13.98
C PHE A 458 -13.06 -2.09 12.91
N PHE A 459 -13.88 -3.06 13.33
CA PHE A 459 -14.89 -3.73 12.53
C PHE A 459 -16.25 -3.70 13.23
N SER A 460 -17.36 -3.62 12.50
CA SER A 460 -18.71 -3.60 13.07
C SER A 460 -19.61 -4.69 12.48
N PHE A 461 -20.37 -5.39 13.33
CA PHE A 461 -21.26 -6.47 12.89
C PHE A 461 -22.54 -6.59 13.74
N GLN A 462 -23.57 -7.21 13.16
CA GLN A 462 -24.82 -7.59 13.82
C GLN A 462 -24.93 -9.11 13.91
N SER A 463 -25.37 -9.65 15.04
CA SER A 463 -25.50 -11.09 15.23
C SER A 463 -26.61 -11.70 14.35
N GLY A 464 -26.19 -12.66 13.51
CA GLY A 464 -27.07 -13.45 12.66
C GLY A 464 -28.05 -14.34 13.44
N GLY A 465 -27.65 -14.80 14.63
CA GLY A 465 -28.46 -15.60 15.54
C GLY A 465 -28.15 -15.28 17.01
N MET A 466 -28.94 -15.84 17.93
CA MET A 466 -28.61 -15.84 19.36
C MET A 466 -27.57 -16.94 19.64
N GLY A 467 -26.59 -16.68 20.49
CA GLY A 467 -25.55 -17.65 20.84
C GLY A 467 -24.27 -16.99 21.35
N VAL A 468 -23.24 -17.80 21.64
CA VAL A 468 -21.88 -17.31 21.90
C VAL A 468 -21.16 -17.17 20.56
N TYR A 469 -20.60 -16.00 20.30
CA TYR A 469 -19.73 -15.75 19.17
C TYR A 469 -18.27 -15.76 19.63
N GLN A 470 -17.44 -16.54 18.96
CA GLN A 470 -16.00 -16.46 19.05
C GLN A 470 -15.51 -15.46 18.02
N VAL A 471 -14.63 -14.56 18.44
CA VAL A 471 -13.82 -13.69 17.58
C VAL A 471 -12.37 -14.11 17.74
N SER A 472 -11.59 -14.15 16.66
CA SER A 472 -10.16 -14.41 16.70
C SER A 472 -9.39 -13.59 15.66
N ALA A 473 -8.17 -13.21 16.03
CA ALA A 473 -7.21 -12.45 15.26
C ALA A 473 -5.82 -12.78 15.82
N GLY A 474 -5.02 -13.55 15.06
CA GLY A 474 -3.71 -14.02 15.53
C GLY A 474 -2.72 -12.87 15.73
N GLY A 475 -1.94 -12.91 16.81
CA GLY A 475 -0.96 -11.87 17.14
C GLY A 475 -1.56 -10.57 17.72
N ALA A 476 -2.88 -10.52 17.91
CA ALA A 476 -3.58 -9.30 18.30
C ALA A 476 -4.30 -9.40 19.67
N ASN A 477 -4.42 -8.25 20.33
CA ASN A 477 -5.36 -7.99 21.39
C ASN A 477 -6.71 -7.58 20.78
N ILE A 478 -7.80 -8.14 21.31
CA ILE A 478 -9.15 -7.99 20.80
C ILE A 478 -10.04 -7.45 21.92
N GLN A 479 -10.76 -6.36 21.65
CA GLN A 479 -11.80 -5.83 22.53
C GLN A 479 -13.12 -5.80 21.76
N ILE A 480 -14.19 -6.33 22.36
CA ILE A 480 -15.54 -6.28 21.80
C ILE A 480 -16.33 -5.23 22.58
N LEU A 481 -16.84 -4.24 21.87
CA LEU A 481 -17.62 -3.13 22.39
C LEU A 481 -19.09 -3.28 21.97
N ASN A 482 -20.00 -2.81 22.82
CA ASN A 482 -21.42 -2.71 22.48
C ASN A 482 -21.73 -1.39 21.73
N ASN A 483 -22.98 -1.25 21.27
CA ASN A 483 -23.50 -0.05 20.58
C ASN A 483 -23.60 1.23 21.46
N ARG A 484 -22.87 1.29 22.58
CA ARG A 484 -22.64 2.49 23.41
C ARG A 484 -21.14 2.72 23.69
N GLY A 485 -20.25 2.07 22.94
CA GLY A 485 -18.79 2.20 23.10
C GLY A 485 -18.22 1.56 24.38
N ARG A 486 -18.99 0.76 25.11
CA ARG A 486 -18.49 0.06 26.32
C ARG A 486 -17.99 -1.34 25.96
N VAL A 487 -16.76 -1.66 26.37
CA VAL A 487 -16.20 -3.02 26.27
C VAL A 487 -17.08 -4.01 27.04
N VAL A 488 -17.45 -5.11 26.39
CA VAL A 488 -18.26 -6.22 26.94
C VAL A 488 -17.50 -7.55 26.99
N ALA A 489 -16.43 -7.70 26.21
CA ALA A 489 -15.48 -8.80 26.30
C ALA A 489 -14.09 -8.36 25.79
N GLN A 490 -13.01 -8.99 26.27
CA GLN A 490 -11.66 -8.76 25.75
C GLN A 490 -10.77 -10.01 25.91
N GLY A 491 -9.74 -10.13 25.09
CA GLY A 491 -8.78 -11.24 25.12
C GLY A 491 -7.68 -11.11 24.05
N THR A 492 -6.68 -11.98 24.09
CA THR A 492 -5.54 -12.00 23.14
C THR A 492 -5.64 -13.25 22.26
N ASN A 493 -5.38 -13.11 20.96
CA ASN A 493 -5.62 -14.09 19.89
C ASN A 493 -7.10 -14.49 19.67
N SER A 494 -7.90 -14.64 20.73
CA SER A 494 -9.33 -14.91 20.65
C SER A 494 -10.10 -14.44 21.89
N VAL A 495 -11.39 -14.15 21.72
CA VAL A 495 -12.33 -13.73 22.76
C VAL A 495 -13.75 -14.21 22.40
N ASN A 496 -14.54 -14.55 23.43
CA ASN A 496 -15.94 -14.95 23.27
C ASN A 496 -16.90 -13.85 23.77
N VAL A 497 -18.02 -13.64 23.07
CA VAL A 497 -19.10 -12.73 23.49
C VAL A 497 -20.47 -13.41 23.35
N SER A 498 -21.35 -13.23 24.34
CA SER A 498 -22.74 -13.70 24.28
C SER A 498 -23.60 -12.68 23.54
N ALA A 499 -24.28 -13.12 22.48
CA ALA A 499 -25.14 -12.28 21.65
C ALA A 499 -26.61 -12.70 21.76
N THR A 500 -27.50 -11.72 21.98
CA THR A 500 -28.93 -11.83 21.67
C THR A 500 -29.14 -11.73 20.14
N ARG A 501 -30.36 -11.97 19.65
CA ARG A 501 -30.69 -11.82 18.22
C ARG A 501 -30.56 -10.34 17.79
N ASN A 502 -29.87 -10.07 16.68
CA ASN A 502 -29.60 -8.72 16.15
C ASN A 502 -28.79 -7.79 17.09
N ALA A 503 -28.06 -8.34 18.06
CA ALA A 503 -27.10 -7.58 18.85
C ALA A 503 -26.02 -6.98 17.95
N SER A 504 -25.78 -5.68 18.09
CA SER A 504 -24.77 -4.95 17.32
C SER A 504 -23.50 -4.76 18.17
N PHE A 505 -22.35 -5.13 17.59
CA PHE A 505 -21.04 -5.08 18.24
C PHE A 505 -20.03 -4.36 17.35
N VAL A 506 -19.03 -3.76 17.99
CA VAL A 506 -17.80 -3.28 17.34
C VAL A 506 -16.65 -4.10 17.91
N VAL A 507 -15.84 -4.68 17.03
CA VAL A 507 -14.57 -5.33 17.37
C VAL A 507 -13.47 -4.30 17.15
N ARG A 508 -12.67 -4.04 18.18
CA ARG A 508 -11.41 -3.31 18.11
C ARG A 508 -10.28 -4.35 18.15
N VAL A 509 -9.38 -4.28 17.18
CA VAL A 509 -8.19 -5.13 17.10
C VAL A 509 -6.96 -4.22 17.23
N GLN A 510 -5.90 -4.71 17.85
CA GLN A 510 -4.64 -3.99 18.03
C GLN A 510 -3.50 -5.01 18.15
N ALA A 511 -2.30 -4.70 17.65
CA ALA A 511 -1.13 -5.57 17.85
C ALA A 511 -0.92 -5.94 19.33
N ALA A 512 -0.62 -7.21 19.62
CA ALA A 512 -0.40 -7.67 21.00
C ALA A 512 1.01 -7.34 21.55
N ALA A 513 1.91 -6.88 20.68
CA ALA A 513 3.28 -6.47 20.97
C ALA A 513 3.55 -5.07 20.40
N PRO A 514 4.69 -4.42 20.75
CA PRO A 514 5.10 -3.14 20.15
C PRO A 514 5.46 -3.23 18.64
N VAL A 515 5.54 -4.44 18.09
CA VAL A 515 5.81 -4.73 16.67
C VAL A 515 4.48 -5.00 15.97
N GLY A 516 4.31 -4.44 14.77
CA GLY A 516 3.10 -4.65 13.97
C GLY A 516 2.87 -6.10 13.53
N VAL A 517 1.63 -6.43 13.15
CA VAL A 517 1.23 -7.77 12.69
C VAL A 517 1.13 -7.78 11.17
N ALA A 518 2.08 -8.44 10.49
CA ALA A 518 2.30 -8.35 9.04
C ALA A 518 1.28 -9.11 8.16
N ASP A 519 0.62 -10.12 8.72
CA ASP A 519 -0.60 -10.74 8.17
C ASP A 519 -1.38 -11.31 9.35
N TYR A 520 -2.65 -10.92 9.47
CA TYR A 520 -3.59 -11.57 10.37
C TYR A 520 -4.91 -11.85 9.66
N THR A 521 -5.69 -12.75 10.28
CA THR A 521 -7.02 -13.08 9.81
C THR A 521 -8.04 -12.85 10.92
N LEU A 522 -8.93 -11.88 10.73
CA LEU A 522 -10.12 -11.74 11.55
C LEU A 522 -11.10 -12.86 11.22
N SER A 523 -11.44 -13.68 12.20
CA SER A 523 -12.51 -14.67 12.11
C SER A 523 -13.58 -14.40 13.16
N ILE A 524 -14.84 -14.42 12.75
CA ILE A 524 -16.01 -14.30 13.63
C ILE A 524 -16.91 -15.49 13.35
N GLY A 525 -17.40 -16.19 14.36
CA GLY A 525 -18.36 -17.28 14.17
C GLY A 525 -19.07 -17.67 15.44
N GLN A 526 -20.25 -18.28 15.33
CA GLN A 526 -20.87 -18.92 16.48
C GLN A 526 -19.98 -20.08 16.97
N ALA A 527 -19.62 -20.04 18.25
CA ALA A 527 -18.84 -21.10 18.87
C ALA A 527 -19.66 -22.41 18.83
N ALA A 528 -19.03 -23.51 18.40
CA ALA A 528 -19.70 -24.81 18.37
C ALA A 528 -20.25 -25.16 19.77
N PRO A 529 -21.50 -25.65 19.88
CA PRO A 529 -22.08 -25.95 21.17
C PRO A 529 -21.22 -26.99 21.89
N VAL A 530 -20.71 -26.62 23.07
CA VAL A 530 -19.88 -27.50 23.89
C VAL A 530 -20.65 -28.79 24.13
N ARG A 531 -20.19 -29.89 23.50
CA ARG A 531 -20.69 -31.23 23.80
C ARG A 531 -20.34 -31.54 25.25
N ARG A 532 -21.30 -31.28 26.14
CA ARG A 532 -21.29 -31.90 27.47
C ARG A 532 -21.16 -33.41 27.23
N GLY A 533 -20.11 -34.01 27.81
CA GLY A 533 -19.98 -35.47 27.81
C GLY A 533 -21.25 -36.11 28.38
N PRO A 534 -21.59 -37.36 27.99
CA PRO A 534 -22.80 -38.01 28.44
C PRO A 534 -22.87 -37.96 29.97
N ALA A 535 -23.96 -37.42 30.50
CA ALA A 535 -24.13 -37.25 31.93
C ALA A 535 -24.07 -38.63 32.60
N LEU A 536 -23.18 -38.78 33.59
CA LEU A 536 -23.09 -40.00 34.39
C LEU A 536 -24.49 -40.35 34.94
N PRO A 537 -24.97 -41.58 34.74
CA PRO A 537 -26.34 -41.94 35.11
C PRO A 537 -26.56 -41.73 36.60
N ARG A 538 -27.58 -40.93 36.95
CA ARG A 538 -27.95 -40.65 38.34
C ARG A 538 -28.29 -41.96 39.04
N ARG A 539 -27.44 -42.43 39.95
CA ARG A 539 -27.79 -43.54 40.85
C ARG A 539 -29.05 -43.17 41.63
N PRO A 540 -30.06 -44.05 41.73
CA PRO A 540 -31.27 -43.76 42.48
C PRO A 540 -30.95 -43.69 43.98
N ILE A 541 -31.58 -42.74 44.68
CA ILE A 541 -31.48 -42.63 46.15
C ILE A 541 -32.49 -43.61 46.76
N PHE A 542 -32.00 -44.74 47.26
CA PHE A 542 -32.69 -45.52 48.29
C PHE A 542 -31.90 -45.35 49.59
N GLY A 543 -32.53 -44.77 50.61
CA GLY A 543 -31.89 -44.50 51.89
C GLY A 543 -32.29 -45.50 52.98
N ARG A 544 -31.45 -45.62 54.01
CA ARG A 544 -31.89 -45.97 55.37
C ARG A 544 -30.83 -45.57 56.42
N ASN A 545 -31.34 -45.01 57.52
CA ASN A 545 -30.85 -45.08 58.90
C ASN A 545 -29.39 -44.74 59.24
N LEU A 546 -29.22 -43.56 59.85
CA LEU A 546 -28.72 -43.38 61.23
C LEU A 546 -27.93 -44.54 61.87
N ALA A 547 -26.65 -44.34 62.20
CA ALA A 547 -26.18 -44.27 63.61
C ALA A 547 -24.67 -43.93 63.79
N ARG A 548 -24.39 -43.06 64.77
CA ARG A 548 -23.22 -42.91 65.67
C ARG A 548 -21.74 -43.17 65.24
N GLN A 549 -20.91 -42.23 65.72
CA GLN A 549 -19.54 -42.38 66.30
C GLN A 549 -18.31 -42.62 65.39
N GLY A 550 -17.29 -41.76 65.54
CA GLY A 550 -15.90 -42.23 65.73
C GLY A 550 -14.76 -41.55 64.92
N ALA A 551 -13.77 -41.03 65.66
CA ALA A 551 -12.32 -40.96 65.33
C ALA A 551 -11.79 -40.28 64.02
N ALA A 552 -11.33 -39.03 64.18
CA ALA A 552 -9.98 -38.50 63.88
C ALA A 552 -9.20 -38.78 62.55
N ALA A 553 -8.75 -37.66 61.96
CA ALA A 553 -7.50 -37.42 61.20
C ALA A 553 -7.24 -38.12 59.84
N PRO A 554 -6.83 -37.33 58.83
CA PRO A 554 -5.40 -37.34 58.41
C PRO A 554 -4.77 -35.93 58.29
N PRO A 555 -3.43 -35.81 58.17
CA PRO A 555 -2.71 -34.53 58.21
C PRO A 555 -2.73 -33.74 56.87
N ALA A 556 -2.39 -32.46 56.94
CA ALA A 556 -2.32 -31.55 55.80
C ALA A 556 -0.90 -31.42 55.22
N LEU A 557 -0.83 -31.17 53.91
CA LEU A 557 0.31 -30.54 53.24
C LEU A 557 -0.23 -29.46 52.30
N LEU A 558 0.13 -28.21 52.56
CA LEU A 558 -0.33 -27.03 51.81
C LEU A 558 0.90 -26.34 51.22
N ALA A 559 0.85 -25.98 49.94
CA ALA A 559 1.98 -25.37 49.26
C ALA A 559 2.19 -23.91 49.67
N THR A 560 3.45 -23.50 49.81
CA THR A 560 3.88 -22.10 49.84
C THR A 560 5.08 -21.91 48.91
N ALA A 561 5.08 -20.81 48.16
CA ALA A 561 6.25 -20.33 47.43
C ALA A 561 7.00 -19.30 48.28
N THR A 562 8.30 -19.14 48.05
CA THR A 562 9.11 -18.11 48.70
C THR A 562 10.06 -17.42 47.72
N THR A 563 10.12 -16.10 47.81
CA THR A 563 11.18 -15.24 47.26
C THR A 563 12.27 -15.00 48.33
N PRO A 564 13.48 -14.57 47.94
CA PRO A 564 14.44 -13.92 48.86
C PRO A 564 14.24 -12.39 48.90
N ASN A 565 14.63 -11.75 50.01
CA ASN A 565 14.46 -10.31 50.30
C ASN A 565 15.79 -9.58 50.53
N TRP A 566 15.77 -8.25 50.32
CA TRP A 566 16.37 -7.15 51.14
C TRP A 566 15.69 -5.82 50.70
N GLY A 567 15.52 -4.74 51.48
CA GLY A 567 15.87 -4.44 52.89
C GLY A 567 17.09 -3.52 53.00
N TRP A 568 17.05 -2.26 53.47
CA TRP A 568 15.99 -1.39 54.06
C TRP A 568 16.11 0.04 53.40
N ALA A 569 15.70 1.23 53.89
CA ALA A 569 15.15 1.70 55.18
C ALA A 569 14.45 3.10 55.09
N LEU A 570 13.70 3.43 56.16
CA LEU A 570 13.48 4.76 56.79
C LEU A 570 12.92 6.01 56.02
N ARG A 571 11.65 6.34 56.37
CA ARG A 571 11.12 7.65 56.85
C ARG A 571 11.07 8.87 55.90
N THR A 572 9.87 9.35 55.50
CA THR A 572 9.03 10.44 56.12
C THR A 572 9.70 11.82 56.15
N THR A 573 9.04 12.94 55.79
CA THR A 573 7.61 13.30 55.95
C THR A 573 7.12 14.28 54.87
N ALA A 574 5.87 14.75 54.98
CA ALA A 574 5.20 15.70 54.07
C ALA A 574 5.92 17.06 53.89
N GLY A 575 5.64 17.68 52.74
CA GLY A 575 6.10 19.01 52.29
C GLY A 575 5.52 19.29 50.91
#